data_AF-A0A357QGQ5-F1
#
_entry.id   AF-A0A357QGQ5-F1
#
_cell.length_a   1.000
_cell.length_b   1.000
_cell.length_c   1.000
_cell.angle_alpha   90.00
_cell.angle_beta   90.00
_cell.angle_gamma   90.00
#
_symmetry.space_group_name_H-M   'P 1'
#
loop_
_entity.id
_entity.type
_entity.pdbx_description
1 polymer ?
#
loop_
_entity_poly.entity_id
_entity_poly.type
_entity_poly.pdbx_seq_one_letter_code
_entity_poly.pdbx_strand_id
1 'polypeptide(L)'
;MSTTEIIQLISITAGIPVFLIIVVGFFGKKLIEYFFHETIEIKKKQLEYENNKLQLEIDKKLESYKKELDLIKMGFQIQYSKLHEKRSEVIENLYKKLVNLHNLVLEQMAPIKLVIENLEKENLERAKNLDYSYNDFFKYYQETKIYFKPETCIILDKIRLLYFNNIWDYNEYYFLKKGNTPESIIQEYREKSKKASDFVRTEVPKVIEQLEFEFRQLLGV
;
A
#
# COMPACT_ATOMS: atom_id res chain seq x y z
N MET A 1 -5.97 71.63 49.90
CA MET A 1 -7.19 71.68 50.72
C MET A 1 -7.41 70.31 51.30
N SER A 2 -7.15 70.17 52.59
CA SER A 2 -7.40 68.91 53.28
C SER A 2 -8.90 68.64 53.32
N THR A 3 -9.32 67.37 53.35
CA THR A 3 -10.74 66.97 53.44
C THR A 3 -11.47 67.65 54.60
N THR A 4 -10.74 68.03 55.64
CA THR A 4 -11.22 68.77 56.81
C THR A 4 -11.57 70.24 56.53
N GLU A 5 -10.89 70.94 55.62
CA GLU A 5 -11.17 72.34 55.29
C GLU A 5 -12.44 72.51 54.44
N ILE A 6 -12.74 71.54 53.56
CA ILE A 6 -13.97 71.55 52.74
C ILE A 6 -15.21 71.29 53.59
N ILE A 7 -15.08 70.45 54.62
CA ILE A 7 -16.16 70.09 55.56
C ILE A 7 -16.57 71.28 56.44
N GLN A 8 -15.62 72.14 56.83
CA GLN A 8 -15.88 73.32 57.65
C GLN A 8 -16.49 74.48 56.87
N LEU A 9 -16.19 74.61 55.57
CA LEU A 9 -16.72 75.71 54.75
C LEU A 9 -18.20 75.49 54.36
N ILE A 10 -18.62 74.24 54.18
CA ILE A 10 -19.99 73.90 53.76
C ILE A 10 -20.99 73.97 54.92
N SER A 11 -20.55 73.71 56.16
CA SER A 11 -21.41 73.73 57.35
C SER A 11 -21.80 75.14 57.81
N ILE A 12 -21.09 76.18 57.37
CA ILE A 12 -21.28 77.57 57.84
C ILE A 12 -22.24 78.38 56.95
N THR A 13 -22.42 78.02 55.67
CA THR A 13 -23.18 78.87 54.71
C THR A 13 -24.40 78.22 54.07
N ALA A 14 -24.56 76.89 54.15
CA ALA A 14 -25.74 76.20 53.65
C ALA A 14 -26.02 74.99 54.55
N GLY A 15 -27.12 75.02 55.32
CA GLY A 15 -27.33 74.14 56.47
C GLY A 15 -27.26 72.63 56.21
N ILE A 16 -27.38 71.88 57.31
CA ILE A 16 -27.59 70.42 57.47
C ILE A 16 -28.04 69.66 56.18
N PRO A 17 -29.02 70.13 55.39
CA PRO A 17 -29.38 69.53 54.08
C PRO A 17 -28.22 69.32 53.07
N VAL A 18 -27.26 70.23 52.91
CA VAL A 18 -26.17 70.06 51.90
C VAL A 18 -25.19 68.97 52.32
N PHE A 19 -24.90 68.89 53.62
CA PHE A 19 -24.03 67.86 54.19
C PHE A 19 -24.65 66.46 54.04
N LEU A 20 -25.97 66.34 54.27
CA LEU A 20 -26.73 65.11 54.04
C LEU A 20 -26.67 64.65 52.58
N ILE A 21 -26.78 65.57 51.61
CA ILE A 21 -26.70 65.24 50.18
C ILE A 21 -25.31 64.70 49.81
N ILE A 22 -24.23 65.26 50.36
CA ILE A 22 -22.86 64.78 50.12
C ILE A 22 -22.63 63.40 50.71
N VAL A 23 -23.11 63.17 51.94
CA VAL A 23 -23.01 61.85 52.60
C VAL A 23 -23.83 60.81 51.84
N VAL A 24 -25.07 61.12 51.46
CA VAL A 24 -25.92 60.23 50.66
C VAL A 24 -25.31 59.98 49.27
N GLY A 25 -24.73 61.00 48.63
CA GLY A 25 -24.02 60.86 47.35
C GLY A 25 -22.77 59.99 47.46
N PHE A 26 -22.00 60.11 48.55
CA PHE A 26 -20.82 59.29 48.80
C PHE A 26 -21.18 57.82 49.10
N PHE A 27 -22.18 57.58 49.94
CA PHE A 27 -22.71 56.23 50.19
C PHE A 27 -23.35 55.63 48.95
N GLY A 28 -24.10 56.41 48.17
CA GLY A 28 -24.66 56.00 46.89
C GLY A 28 -23.58 55.61 45.89
N LYS A 29 -22.52 56.43 45.75
CA LYS A 29 -21.36 56.10 44.91
C LYS A 29 -20.67 54.80 45.36
N LYS A 30 -20.43 54.64 46.66
CA LYS A 30 -19.82 53.41 47.21
C LYS A 30 -20.68 52.16 47.01
N LEU A 31 -21.99 52.28 47.18
CA LEU A 31 -22.93 51.18 46.92
C LEU A 31 -22.92 50.81 45.43
N ILE A 32 -22.98 51.80 44.55
CA ILE A 32 -22.88 51.59 43.09
C ILE A 32 -21.55 50.90 42.74
N GLU A 33 -20.41 51.41 43.21
CA GLU A 33 -19.10 50.81 42.97
C GLU A 33 -19.03 49.36 43.47
N TYR A 34 -19.55 49.08 44.67
CA TYR A 34 -19.59 47.74 45.24
C TYR A 34 -20.48 46.79 44.40
N PHE A 35 -21.70 47.20 44.07
CA PHE A 35 -22.61 46.40 43.23
C PHE A 35 -22.03 46.13 41.84
N PHE A 36 -21.42 47.13 41.20
CA PHE A 36 -20.77 46.95 39.90
C PHE A 36 -19.53 46.08 39.99
N HIS A 37 -18.71 46.22 41.02
CA HIS A 37 -17.52 45.39 41.24
C HIS A 37 -17.89 43.92 41.41
N GLU A 38 -18.85 43.61 42.28
CA GLU A 38 -19.35 42.25 42.52
C GLU A 38 -19.94 41.64 41.22
N THR A 39 -20.75 42.42 40.49
CA THR A 39 -21.35 41.97 39.22
C THR A 39 -20.29 41.70 38.14
N ILE A 40 -19.24 42.53 38.08
CA ILE A 40 -18.11 42.35 37.17
C ILE A 40 -17.31 41.09 37.55
N GLU A 41 -17.04 40.87 38.83
CA GLU A 41 -16.37 39.65 39.28
C GLU A 41 -17.16 38.39 38.96
N ILE A 42 -18.48 38.39 39.20
CA ILE A 42 -19.36 37.26 38.89
C ILE A 42 -19.35 36.98 37.38
N LYS A 43 -19.48 38.01 36.53
CA LYS A 43 -19.41 37.84 35.07
C LYS A 43 -18.05 37.35 34.60
N LYS A 44 -16.94 37.81 35.20
CA LYS A 44 -15.60 37.30 34.91
C LYS A 44 -15.49 35.81 35.24
N LYS A 45 -15.96 35.39 36.43
CA LYS A 45 -15.97 33.97 36.83
C LYS A 45 -16.86 33.12 35.91
N GLN A 46 -18.01 33.64 35.48
CA GLN A 46 -18.88 32.97 34.51
C GLN A 46 -18.19 32.79 33.16
N LEU A 47 -17.57 33.84 32.62
CA LEU A 47 -16.82 33.78 31.36
C LEU A 47 -15.62 32.82 31.45
N GLU A 48 -14.90 32.83 32.57
CA GLU A 48 -13.79 31.91 32.82
C GLU A 48 -14.27 30.46 32.89
N TYR A 49 -15.38 30.22 33.59
CA TYR A 49 -16.02 28.91 33.64
C TYR A 49 -16.49 28.42 32.26
N GLU A 50 -17.14 29.28 31.48
CA GLU A 50 -17.58 28.97 30.12
C GLU A 50 -16.41 28.70 29.18
N ASN A 51 -15.35 29.50 29.24
CA ASN A 51 -14.11 29.27 28.48
C ASN A 51 -13.45 27.94 28.84
N ASN A 52 -13.29 27.65 30.14
CA ASN A 52 -12.72 26.39 30.60
C ASN A 52 -13.57 25.18 30.16
N LYS A 53 -14.89 25.32 30.21
CA LYS A 53 -15.83 24.28 29.75
C LYS A 53 -15.72 24.06 28.24
N LEU A 54 -15.67 25.12 27.43
CA LEU A 54 -15.49 25.06 25.98
C LEU A 54 -14.14 24.42 25.63
N GLN A 55 -13.07 24.80 26.34
CA GLN A 55 -11.74 24.24 26.13
C GLN A 55 -11.70 22.75 26.43
N LEU A 56 -12.30 22.33 27.55
CA LEU A 56 -12.45 20.90 27.88
C LEU A 56 -13.26 20.14 26.82
N GLU A 57 -14.30 20.75 26.26
CA GLU A 57 -15.10 20.14 25.20
C GLU A 57 -14.30 20.00 23.90
N ILE A 58 -13.51 21.01 23.54
CA ILE A 58 -12.59 20.98 22.40
C ILE A 58 -11.55 19.87 22.60
N ASP A 59 -10.90 19.81 23.76
CA ASP A 59 -9.88 18.80 24.05
C ASP A 59 -10.45 17.38 23.98
N LYS A 60 -11.66 17.17 24.53
CA LYS A 60 -12.38 15.89 24.42
C LYS A 60 -12.67 15.51 22.98
N LYS A 61 -13.17 16.45 22.16
CA LYS A 61 -13.45 16.19 20.73
C LYS A 61 -12.17 15.91 19.96
N LEU A 62 -11.11 16.66 20.23
CA LEU A 62 -9.80 16.50 19.60
C LEU A 62 -9.21 15.12 19.93
N GLU A 63 -9.27 14.70 21.20
CA GLU A 63 -8.83 13.37 21.61
C GLU A 63 -9.68 12.26 20.96
N SER A 64 -11.00 12.46 20.87
CA SER A 64 -11.90 11.54 20.17
C SER A 64 -11.52 11.38 18.69
N TYR A 65 -11.29 12.49 17.99
CA TYR A 65 -10.91 12.46 16.57
C TYR A 65 -9.53 11.84 16.36
N LYS A 66 -8.56 12.09 17.25
CA LYS A 66 -7.26 11.43 17.20
C LYS A 66 -7.41 9.91 17.32
N LYS A 67 -8.18 9.44 18.30
CA LYS A 67 -8.45 8.00 18.48
C LYS A 67 -9.13 7.38 17.26
N GLU A 68 -10.10 8.08 16.68
CA GLU A 68 -10.78 7.61 15.47
C GLU A 68 -9.81 7.49 14.27
N LEU A 69 -8.97 8.50 14.07
CA LEU A 69 -7.94 8.47 13.02
C LEU A 69 -6.92 7.35 13.25
N ASP A 70 -6.50 7.11 14.50
CA ASP A 70 -5.59 6.03 14.84
C ASP A 70 -6.21 4.65 14.57
N LEU A 71 -7.49 4.46 14.88
CA LEU A 71 -8.23 3.23 14.56
C LEU A 71 -8.32 3.01 13.04
N ILE A 72 -8.67 4.05 12.29
CA ILE A 72 -8.74 3.99 10.82
C ILE A 72 -7.36 3.63 10.23
N LYS A 73 -6.31 4.31 10.69
CA LYS A 73 -4.91 4.06 10.27
C LYS A 73 -4.50 2.63 10.57
N MET A 74 -4.79 2.13 11.76
CA MET A 74 -4.50 0.75 12.15
C MET A 74 -5.26 -0.24 11.25
N GLY A 75 -6.53 0.05 10.94
CA GLY A 75 -7.31 -0.73 9.98
C GLY A 75 -6.66 -0.82 8.60
N PHE A 76 -6.23 0.32 8.04
CA PHE A 76 -5.51 0.35 6.77
C PHE A 76 -4.19 -0.40 6.81
N GLN A 77 -3.41 -0.26 7.88
CA GLN A 77 -2.15 -0.99 8.05
C GLN A 77 -2.39 -2.51 8.05
N ILE A 78 -3.42 -2.99 8.75
CA ILE A 78 -3.76 -4.43 8.78
C ILE A 78 -4.16 -4.92 7.39
N GLN A 79 -5.02 -4.19 6.68
CA GLN A 79 -5.44 -4.56 5.33
C GLN A 79 -4.27 -4.57 4.35
N TYR A 80 -3.42 -3.54 4.40
CA TYR A 80 -2.22 -3.43 3.58
C TYR A 80 -1.26 -4.59 3.85
N SER A 81 -0.94 -4.87 5.12
CA SER A 81 -0.07 -5.98 5.50
C SER A 81 -0.59 -7.32 4.99
N LYS A 82 -1.89 -7.60 5.14
CA LYS A 82 -2.51 -8.83 4.62
C LYS A 82 -2.44 -8.93 3.09
N LEU A 83 -2.66 -7.83 2.39
CA LEU A 83 -2.54 -7.79 0.93
C LEU A 83 -1.09 -8.03 0.49
N HIS A 84 -0.13 -7.42 1.18
CA HIS A 84 1.29 -7.61 0.91
C HIS A 84 1.74 -9.05 1.18
N GLU A 85 1.35 -9.61 2.31
CA GLU A 85 1.59 -11.02 2.65
C GLU A 85 1.04 -11.95 1.56
N LYS A 86 -0.22 -11.72 1.13
CA LYS A 86 -0.82 -12.53 0.06
C LYS A 86 -0.09 -12.39 -1.27
N ARG A 87 0.35 -11.17 -1.62
CA ARG A 87 1.14 -10.92 -2.83
C ARG A 87 2.48 -11.64 -2.78
N SER A 88 3.17 -11.61 -1.64
CA SER A 88 4.45 -12.31 -1.46
C SER A 88 4.30 -13.82 -1.66
N GLU A 89 3.26 -14.42 -1.08
CA GLU A 89 2.94 -15.84 -1.26
C GLU A 89 2.67 -16.19 -2.73
N VAL A 90 1.90 -15.34 -3.43
CA VAL A 90 1.60 -15.50 -4.85
C VAL A 90 2.87 -15.40 -5.72
N ILE A 91 3.72 -14.41 -5.45
CA ILE A 91 5.00 -14.22 -6.15
C ILE A 91 5.90 -15.44 -5.95
N GLU A 92 6.06 -15.90 -4.71
CA GLU A 92 6.91 -17.05 -4.37
C GLU A 92 6.48 -18.31 -5.13
N ASN A 93 5.18 -18.63 -5.09
CA ASN A 93 4.64 -19.81 -5.74
C ASN A 93 4.72 -19.72 -7.27
N LEU A 94 4.39 -18.55 -7.85
CA LEU A 94 4.48 -18.34 -9.28
C LEU A 94 5.94 -18.48 -9.77
N TYR A 95 6.88 -17.89 -9.04
CA TYR A 95 8.30 -17.94 -9.37
C TYR A 95 8.84 -19.39 -9.30
N LYS A 96 8.49 -20.16 -8.26
CA LYS A 96 8.85 -21.59 -8.18
C LYS A 96 8.37 -22.37 -9.40
N LYS A 97 7.12 -22.16 -9.83
CA LYS A 97 6.55 -22.81 -11.03
C LYS A 97 7.27 -22.38 -12.30
N LEU A 98 7.60 -21.10 -12.44
CA LEU A 98 8.37 -20.58 -13.58
C LEU A 98 9.77 -21.18 -13.66
N VAL A 99 10.49 -21.25 -12.54
CA VAL A 99 11.84 -21.86 -12.48
C VAL A 99 11.77 -23.33 -12.84
N ASN A 100 10.79 -24.07 -12.31
CA ASN A 100 10.58 -25.47 -12.68
C ASN A 100 10.31 -25.65 -14.17
N LEU A 101 9.41 -24.84 -14.74
CA LEU A 101 9.14 -24.81 -16.17
C LEU A 101 10.42 -24.54 -16.97
N HIS A 102 11.18 -23.51 -16.60
CA HIS A 102 12.41 -23.15 -17.30
C HIS A 102 13.40 -24.31 -17.34
N ASN A 103 13.64 -24.95 -16.19
CA ASN A 103 14.56 -26.09 -16.09
C ASN A 103 14.12 -27.26 -16.99
N LEU A 104 12.83 -27.60 -17.00
CA LEU A 104 12.30 -28.66 -17.84
C LEU A 104 12.38 -28.33 -19.33
N VAL A 105 12.21 -27.06 -19.70
CA VAL A 105 12.42 -26.62 -21.09
C VAL A 105 13.89 -26.77 -21.48
N LEU A 106 14.83 -26.36 -20.62
CA LEU A 106 16.26 -26.49 -20.86
C LEU A 106 16.70 -27.95 -21.03
N GLU A 107 16.13 -28.86 -20.23
CA GLU A 107 16.36 -30.30 -20.33
C GLU A 107 15.76 -30.87 -21.63
N GLN A 108 14.51 -30.54 -21.93
CA GLN A 108 13.82 -31.05 -23.11
C GLN A 108 14.46 -30.55 -24.41
N MET A 109 14.98 -29.32 -24.42
CA MET A 109 15.63 -28.70 -25.58
C MET A 109 17.14 -28.83 -25.58
N ALA A 110 17.73 -29.63 -24.68
CA ALA A 110 19.18 -29.79 -24.63
C ALA A 110 19.73 -30.39 -25.95
N PRO A 111 20.81 -29.83 -26.51
CA PRO A 111 21.45 -30.39 -27.71
C PRO A 111 21.92 -31.83 -27.52
N ILE A 112 22.34 -32.16 -26.29
CA ILE A 112 22.73 -33.50 -25.86
C ILE A 112 21.91 -33.84 -24.63
N LYS A 113 21.22 -34.98 -24.69
CA LYS A 113 20.44 -35.52 -23.56
C LYS A 113 21.14 -36.73 -23.01
N LEU A 114 21.24 -36.80 -21.69
CA LEU A 114 21.66 -38.03 -21.01
C LEU A 114 20.53 -39.06 -21.18
N VAL A 115 20.87 -40.26 -21.65
CA VAL A 115 19.95 -41.39 -21.76
C VAL A 115 20.51 -42.49 -20.88
N ILE A 116 19.70 -43.00 -19.95
CA ILE A 116 20.13 -44.00 -18.97
C ILE A 116 19.64 -45.39 -19.40
N GLU A 117 18.36 -45.50 -19.76
CA GLU A 117 17.71 -46.77 -20.09
C GLU A 117 17.20 -46.77 -21.53
N ASN A 118 16.27 -45.88 -21.84
CA ASN A 118 15.53 -45.91 -23.09
C ASN A 118 15.17 -44.49 -23.54
N LEU A 119 15.75 -44.08 -24.67
CA LEU A 119 15.59 -42.74 -25.23
C LEU A 119 14.13 -42.37 -25.50
N GLU A 120 13.31 -43.30 -26.00
CA GLU A 120 11.92 -43.00 -26.36
C GLU A 120 11.03 -42.84 -25.13
N LYS A 121 11.16 -43.75 -24.16
CA LYS A 121 10.43 -43.68 -22.88
C LYS A 121 10.81 -42.40 -22.11
N GLU A 122 12.10 -42.11 -21.99
CA GLU A 122 12.60 -40.93 -21.29
C GLU A 122 12.19 -39.63 -22.00
N ASN A 123 12.22 -39.58 -23.34
CA ASN A 123 11.74 -38.40 -24.07
C ASN A 123 10.22 -38.17 -23.90
N LEU A 124 9.44 -39.25 -23.86
CA LEU A 124 8.01 -39.16 -23.58
C LEU A 124 7.75 -38.63 -22.16
N GLU A 125 8.54 -39.07 -21.19
CA GLU A 125 8.45 -38.60 -19.80
C GLU A 125 8.84 -37.12 -19.67
N ARG A 126 9.96 -36.70 -20.28
CA ARG A 126 10.36 -35.27 -20.33
C ARG A 126 9.28 -34.40 -20.96
N ALA A 127 8.69 -34.84 -22.08
CA ALA A 127 7.61 -34.12 -22.74
C ALA A 127 6.38 -34.00 -21.83
N LYS A 128 5.97 -35.08 -21.16
CA LYS A 128 4.84 -35.05 -20.21
C LYS A 128 5.11 -34.12 -19.02
N ASN A 129 6.31 -34.18 -18.45
CA ASN A 129 6.69 -33.32 -17.32
C ASN A 129 6.71 -31.84 -17.73
N LEU A 130 7.22 -31.55 -18.93
CA LEU A 130 7.18 -30.20 -19.50
C LEU A 130 5.75 -29.71 -19.70
N ASP A 131 4.88 -30.52 -20.32
CA ASP A 131 3.48 -30.17 -20.55
C ASP A 131 2.75 -29.90 -19.23
N TYR A 132 2.97 -30.74 -18.22
CA TYR A 132 2.42 -30.54 -16.89
C TYR A 132 2.91 -29.23 -16.27
N SER A 133 4.22 -28.97 -16.30
CA SER A 133 4.79 -27.76 -15.70
C SER A 133 4.37 -26.48 -16.43
N TYR A 134 4.21 -26.52 -17.75
CA TYR A 134 3.74 -25.38 -18.54
C TYR A 134 2.30 -25.04 -18.16
N ASN A 135 1.43 -26.05 -18.10
CA ASN A 135 0.04 -25.88 -17.71
C ASN A 135 -0.11 -25.44 -16.25
N ASP A 136 0.69 -26.00 -15.34
CA ASP A 136 0.68 -25.62 -13.92
C ASP A 136 1.11 -24.17 -13.71
N PHE A 137 2.21 -23.73 -14.34
CA PHE A 137 2.62 -22.32 -14.35
C PHE A 137 1.52 -21.42 -14.92
N PHE A 138 1.01 -21.73 -16.11
CA PHE A 138 0.06 -20.87 -16.79
C PHE A 138 -1.28 -20.78 -16.05
N LYS A 139 -1.80 -21.92 -15.58
CA LYS A 139 -3.03 -21.95 -14.78
C LYS A 139 -2.88 -21.10 -13.52
N TYR A 140 -1.81 -21.31 -12.76
CA TYR A 140 -1.57 -20.55 -11.54
C TYR A 140 -1.47 -19.04 -11.80
N TYR A 141 -0.74 -18.64 -12.84
CA TYR A 141 -0.65 -17.24 -13.26
C TYR A 141 -2.04 -16.66 -13.59
N GLN A 142 -2.86 -17.36 -14.37
CA GLN A 142 -4.18 -16.87 -14.76
C GLN A 142 -5.12 -16.72 -13.56
N GLU A 143 -5.08 -17.67 -12.62
CA GLU A 143 -5.87 -17.64 -11.39
C GLU A 143 -5.42 -16.53 -10.43
N THR A 144 -4.16 -16.09 -10.52
CA THR A 144 -3.56 -15.09 -9.62
C THR A 144 -3.26 -13.74 -10.29
N LYS A 145 -3.66 -13.54 -11.55
CA LYS A 145 -3.32 -12.36 -12.35
C LYS A 145 -3.69 -11.04 -11.68
N ILE A 146 -4.78 -11.02 -10.91
CA ILE A 146 -5.29 -9.84 -10.19
C ILE A 146 -4.31 -9.27 -9.14
N TYR A 147 -3.34 -10.07 -8.69
CA TYR A 147 -2.37 -9.64 -7.68
C TYR A 147 -1.23 -8.80 -8.26
N PHE A 148 -1.08 -8.77 -9.58
CA PHE A 148 0.02 -8.12 -10.28
C PHE A 148 -0.40 -6.81 -10.93
N LYS A 149 0.59 -5.92 -11.14
CA LYS A 149 0.39 -4.72 -11.94
C LYS A 149 0.33 -5.07 -13.43
N PRO A 150 -0.30 -4.24 -14.28
CA PRO A 150 -0.36 -4.47 -15.72
C PRO A 150 1.01 -4.68 -16.36
N GLU A 151 2.04 -3.96 -15.91
CA GLU A 151 3.41 -4.04 -16.44
C GLU A 151 4.02 -5.42 -16.18
N THR A 152 3.86 -5.96 -14.97
CA THR A 152 4.30 -7.31 -14.62
C THR A 152 3.55 -8.37 -15.43
N CYS A 153 2.25 -8.17 -15.67
CA CYS A 153 1.44 -9.08 -16.50
C CYS A 153 1.95 -9.15 -17.94
N ILE A 154 2.37 -8.02 -18.52
CA ILE A 154 2.95 -7.99 -19.87
C ILE A 154 4.20 -8.87 -19.96
N ILE A 155 5.07 -8.84 -18.95
CA ILE A 155 6.27 -9.68 -18.91
C ILE A 155 5.90 -11.17 -18.79
N LEU A 156 4.96 -11.51 -17.91
CA LEU A 156 4.47 -12.89 -17.74
C LEU A 156 3.80 -13.44 -19.00
N ASP A 157 2.97 -12.62 -19.65
CA ASP A 157 2.31 -12.96 -20.92
C ASP A 157 3.36 -13.17 -22.04
N LYS A 158 4.42 -12.35 -22.05
CA LYS A 158 5.55 -12.51 -22.97
C LYS A 158 6.29 -13.82 -22.72
N ILE A 159 6.64 -14.14 -21.47
CA ILE A 159 7.30 -15.41 -21.10
C ILE A 159 6.48 -16.61 -21.57
N ARG A 160 5.17 -16.60 -21.31
CA ARG A 160 4.25 -17.66 -21.76
C ARG A 160 4.32 -17.86 -23.27
N LEU A 161 4.22 -16.78 -24.05
CA LEU A 161 4.26 -16.84 -25.51
C LEU A 161 5.61 -17.33 -26.03
N LEU A 162 6.71 -16.86 -25.42
CA LEU A 162 8.06 -17.31 -25.78
C LEU A 162 8.19 -18.82 -25.57
N TYR A 163 7.75 -19.37 -24.43
CA TYR A 163 7.78 -20.82 -24.22
C TYR A 163 6.88 -21.56 -25.20
N PHE A 164 5.63 -21.13 -25.35
CA PHE A 164 4.67 -21.80 -26.23
C PHE A 164 5.22 -21.95 -27.66
N ASN A 165 5.70 -20.85 -28.25
CA ASN A 165 6.21 -20.83 -29.61
C ASN A 165 7.48 -21.69 -29.76
N ASN A 166 8.43 -21.57 -28.84
CA ASN A 166 9.69 -22.32 -28.94
C ASN A 166 9.50 -23.82 -28.66
N ILE A 167 8.61 -24.21 -27.75
CA ILE A 167 8.25 -25.61 -27.51
C ILE A 167 7.60 -26.20 -28.76
N TRP A 168 6.71 -25.46 -29.40
CA TRP A 168 6.08 -25.87 -30.65
C TRP A 168 7.12 -26.09 -31.75
N ASP A 169 7.95 -25.08 -32.02
CA ASP A 169 8.98 -25.11 -33.05
C ASP A 169 10.00 -26.25 -32.83
N TYR A 170 10.33 -26.52 -31.57
CA TYR A 170 11.22 -27.62 -31.20
C TYR A 170 10.58 -28.98 -31.46
N ASN A 171 9.33 -29.18 -31.04
CA ASN A 171 8.65 -30.47 -31.14
C ASN A 171 8.25 -30.82 -32.59
N GLU A 172 7.95 -29.82 -33.42
CA GLU A 172 7.55 -29.99 -34.82
C GLU A 172 8.60 -30.80 -35.62
N TYR A 173 9.90 -30.54 -35.40
CA TYR A 173 10.99 -31.33 -35.98
C TYR A 173 10.91 -32.83 -35.62
N TYR A 174 10.63 -33.15 -34.35
CA TYR A 174 10.58 -34.54 -33.88
C TYR A 174 9.34 -35.28 -34.41
N PHE A 175 8.22 -34.59 -34.59
CA PHE A 175 7.04 -35.17 -35.23
C PHE A 175 7.28 -35.47 -36.70
N LEU A 176 7.88 -34.53 -37.45
CA LEU A 176 8.15 -34.69 -38.88
C LEU A 176 9.19 -35.78 -39.17
N LYS A 177 10.20 -35.93 -38.30
CA LYS A 177 11.21 -36.99 -38.39
C LYS A 177 10.63 -38.41 -38.25
N LYS A 178 9.51 -38.58 -37.54
CA LYS A 178 8.84 -39.87 -37.38
C LYS A 178 7.93 -40.23 -38.57
N GLY A 179 7.68 -39.30 -39.50
CA GLY A 179 6.83 -39.50 -40.68
C GLY A 179 7.62 -39.70 -41.99
N ASN A 180 6.90 -39.87 -43.09
CA ASN A 180 7.47 -39.95 -44.46
C ASN A 180 7.74 -38.56 -45.05
N THR A 181 8.31 -37.65 -44.26
CA THR A 181 8.57 -36.26 -44.66
C THR A 181 9.83 -36.20 -45.54
N PRO A 182 9.84 -35.43 -46.65
CA PRO A 182 11.06 -35.21 -47.44
C PRO A 182 12.22 -34.66 -46.60
N GLU A 183 13.46 -35.11 -46.89
CA GLU A 183 14.66 -34.73 -46.13
C GLU A 183 14.92 -33.21 -46.15
N SER A 184 14.60 -32.53 -47.26
CA SER A 184 14.74 -31.07 -47.36
C SER A 184 13.88 -30.33 -46.32
N ILE A 185 12.67 -30.84 -46.07
CA ILE A 185 11.76 -30.30 -45.04
C ILE A 185 12.30 -30.65 -43.64
N ILE A 186 12.75 -31.89 -43.42
CA ILE A 186 13.34 -32.30 -42.14
C ILE A 186 14.54 -31.41 -41.76
N GLN A 187 15.37 -31.04 -42.72
CA GLN A 187 16.54 -30.19 -42.50
C GLN A 187 16.15 -28.74 -42.12
N GLU A 188 15.14 -28.16 -42.77
CA GLU A 188 14.60 -26.84 -42.39
C GLU A 188 14.12 -26.83 -40.93
N TYR A 189 13.34 -27.84 -40.54
CA TYR A 189 12.82 -27.95 -39.18
C TYR A 189 13.89 -28.28 -38.14
N ARG A 190 14.96 -28.98 -38.52
CA ARG A 190 16.13 -29.17 -37.64
C ARG A 190 16.76 -27.83 -37.28
N GLU A 191 16.97 -26.95 -38.26
CA GLU A 191 17.52 -25.62 -38.02
C GLU A 191 16.58 -24.76 -37.17
N LYS A 192 15.26 -24.86 -37.39
CA LYS A 192 14.23 -24.21 -36.57
C LYS A 192 14.29 -24.68 -35.11
N SER A 193 14.35 -25.99 -34.89
CA SER A 193 14.48 -26.62 -33.56
C SER A 193 15.76 -26.19 -32.84
N LYS A 194 16.89 -26.12 -33.56
CA LYS A 194 18.16 -25.62 -33.01
C LYS A 194 18.04 -24.15 -32.59
N LYS A 195 17.49 -23.29 -33.45
CA LYS A 195 17.26 -21.87 -33.12
C LYS A 195 16.36 -21.70 -31.90
N ALA A 196 15.31 -22.52 -31.77
CA ALA A 196 14.43 -22.49 -30.61
C ALA A 196 15.18 -22.87 -29.31
N SER A 197 16.01 -23.91 -29.36
CA SER A 197 16.87 -24.32 -28.24
C SER A 197 17.85 -23.20 -27.83
N ASP A 198 18.55 -22.61 -28.80
CA ASP A 198 19.49 -21.52 -28.56
C ASP A 198 18.78 -20.29 -27.99
N PHE A 199 17.61 -19.95 -28.53
CA PHE A 199 16.82 -18.80 -28.08
C PHE A 199 16.35 -18.96 -26.64
N VAL A 200 15.81 -20.12 -26.24
CA VAL A 200 15.37 -20.33 -24.85
C VAL A 200 16.54 -20.32 -23.87
N ARG A 201 17.76 -20.69 -24.30
CA ARG A 201 18.96 -20.66 -23.46
C ARG A 201 19.54 -19.25 -23.29
N THR A 202 19.27 -18.34 -24.21
CA THR A 202 19.97 -17.04 -24.28
C THR A 202 19.05 -15.85 -24.07
N GLU A 203 17.87 -15.86 -24.69
CA GLU A 203 16.97 -14.69 -24.70
C GLU A 203 15.86 -14.79 -23.63
N VAL A 204 15.33 -15.98 -23.36
CA VAL A 204 14.31 -16.17 -22.32
C VAL A 204 14.82 -15.80 -20.91
N PRO A 205 16.06 -16.16 -20.49
CA PRO A 205 16.58 -15.76 -19.19
C PRO A 205 16.59 -14.24 -18.99
N LYS A 206 16.87 -13.44 -20.03
CA LYS A 206 16.83 -11.98 -19.95
C LYS A 206 15.44 -11.44 -19.61
N VAL A 207 14.39 -12.11 -20.09
CA VAL A 207 13.00 -11.74 -19.77
C VAL A 207 12.63 -12.20 -18.36
N ILE A 208 13.16 -13.35 -17.91
CA ILE A 208 13.01 -13.81 -16.53
C ILE A 208 13.70 -12.84 -15.56
N GLU A 209 14.91 -12.37 -15.86
CA GLU A 209 15.62 -11.37 -15.05
C GLU A 209 14.82 -10.07 -14.91
N GLN A 210 14.16 -9.63 -15.97
CA GLN A 210 13.23 -8.48 -15.92
C GLN A 210 12.06 -8.75 -14.97
N LEU A 211 11.47 -9.95 -15.02
CA LEU A 211 10.41 -10.33 -14.09
C LEU A 211 10.89 -10.40 -12.65
N GLU A 212 12.08 -10.97 -12.41
CA GLU A 212 12.67 -11.05 -11.09
C GLU A 212 12.93 -9.66 -10.49
N PHE A 213 13.35 -8.70 -11.31
CA PHE A 213 13.47 -7.31 -10.86
C PHE A 213 12.13 -6.77 -10.37
N GLU A 214 11.06 -6.94 -11.15
CA GLU A 214 9.70 -6.54 -10.74
C GLU A 214 9.25 -7.24 -9.46
N PHE A 215 9.53 -8.53 -9.31
CA PHE A 215 9.21 -9.29 -8.10
C PHE A 215 9.98 -8.80 -6.88
N ARG A 216 11.28 -8.52 -7.01
CA ARG A 216 12.10 -7.95 -5.92
C ARG A 216 11.57 -6.60 -5.47
N GLN A 217 11.18 -5.73 -6.41
CA GLN A 217 10.54 -4.44 -6.10
C GLN A 217 9.22 -4.61 -5.34
N LEU A 218 8.39 -5.60 -5.73
CA LEU A 218 7.13 -5.89 -5.02
C LEU A 218 7.34 -6.47 -3.61
N LEU A 219 8.42 -7.23 -3.42
CA LEU A 219 8.82 -7.81 -2.14
C LEU A 219 9.60 -6.83 -1.24
N GLY A 220 10.13 -5.74 -1.80
CA GLY A 220 10.91 -4.73 -1.09
C GLY A 220 12.36 -5.13 -0.82
N VAL A 221 12.98 -5.89 -1.74
CA VAL A 221 14.37 -6.38 -1.65
C VAL A 221 15.25 -5.77 -2.74
#